data_AF-A0A9Q3H3J0-F1
#
_entry.id   AF-A0A9Q3H3J0-F1
#
_cell.length_a   1.000
_cell.length_b   1.000
_cell.length_c   1.000
_cell.angle_alpha   90.00
_cell.angle_beta   90.00
_cell.angle_gamma   90.00
#
_symmetry.space_group_name_H-M   'P 1'
#
loop_
_entity.id
_entity.type
_entity.pdbx_description
1 polymer ?
#
loop_
_entity_poly.entity_id
_entity_poly.type
_entity_poly.pdbx_seq_one_letter_code
_entity_poly.pdbx_strand_id
1 'polypeptide(L)'
;MGLGETIQAIALIGNSRAWLITNPQSSTPTIIICPPCFITNWKSDISKHSQAGALQAKTYLYPTHHSLSEANILKWDIVLTSYNTITQQLKRTNTSTSRIFKITWQCIILDEAQ
;
A
#
# COMPACT_ATOMS: atom_id res chain seq x y z
N MET A 1 -9.69 13.81 9.53
CA MET A 1 -9.76 15.11 10.26
C MET A 1 -8.33 15.66 10.45
N GLY A 2 -8.11 16.97 10.59
CA GLY A 2 -6.77 17.60 10.58
C GLY A 2 -5.81 17.28 11.74
N LEU A 3 -5.91 16.10 12.35
CA LEU A 3 -5.11 15.64 13.50
C LEU A 3 -3.76 15.02 13.11
N GLY A 4 -3.46 14.93 11.81
CA GLY A 4 -2.19 14.38 11.33
C GLY A 4 -2.12 12.84 11.36
N GLU A 5 -3.26 12.16 11.36
CA GLU A 5 -3.35 10.68 11.30
C GLU A 5 -2.54 10.09 10.13
N THR A 6 -2.60 10.73 8.96
CA THR A 6 -1.80 10.35 7.79
C THR A 6 -0.30 10.41 8.06
N ILE A 7 0.18 11.43 8.78
CA ILE A 7 1.60 11.58 9.09
C ILE A 7 2.03 10.51 10.10
N GLN A 8 1.19 10.21 11.10
CA GLN A 8 1.44 9.14 12.06
C GLN A 8 1.54 7.77 11.36
N ALA A 9 0.66 7.50 10.40
CA ALA A 9 0.71 6.30 9.58
C ALA A 9 2.00 6.22 8.73
N ILE A 10 2.43 7.33 8.12
CA ILE A 10 3.70 7.38 7.36
C ILE A 10 4.89 7.11 8.28
N ALA A 11 4.91 7.71 9.48
CA ALA A 11 5.97 7.49 10.47
C ALA A 11 6.02 6.01 10.92
N LEU A 12 4.86 5.39 11.14
CA LEU A 12 4.76 3.97 11.47
C LEU A 12 5.37 3.11 10.36
N ILE A 13 5.00 3.34 9.10
CA ILE A 13 5.53 2.59 7.95
C ILE A 13 7.05 2.78 7.84
N GLY A 14 7.54 4.00 8.01
CA GLY A 14 8.97 4.29 7.99
C GLY A 14 9.75 3.51 9.06
N ASN A 15 9.23 3.48 10.29
CA ASN A 15 9.85 2.72 11.38
C ASN A 15 9.79 1.20 11.13
N SER A 16 8.66 0.68 10.64
CA SER A 16 8.54 -0.73 10.26
C SER A 16 9.53 -1.09 9.16
N ARG A 17 9.76 -0.21 8.19
CA ARG A 17 10.74 -0.45 7.13
C ARG A 17 12.17 -0.55 7.66
N ALA A 18 12.56 0.31 8.58
CA ALA A 18 13.89 0.25 9.20
C ALA A 18 14.15 -1.14 9.81
N TRP A 19 13.14 -1.72 10.47
CA TRP A 19 13.19 -3.08 11.01
C TRP A 19 13.23 -4.17 9.92
N LEU A 20 12.51 -4.00 8.81
CA LEU A 20 12.53 -4.97 7.70
C LEU A 20 13.88 -4.99 6.95
N ILE A 21 14.57 -3.84 6.87
CA ILE A 21 15.92 -3.77 6.27
C ILE A 21 16.94 -4.57 7.09
N THR A 22 16.81 -4.60 8.42
CA THR A 22 17.67 -5.42 9.27
C THR A 22 17.32 -6.91 9.20
N ASN A 23 16.09 -7.25 8.80
CA ASN A 23 15.55 -8.61 8.75
C ASN A 23 14.98 -8.97 7.36
N PRO A 24 15.85 -9.12 6.34
CA PRO A 24 15.43 -9.21 4.94
C PRO A 24 14.59 -10.45 4.58
N GLN A 25 14.61 -11.51 5.41
CA GLN A 25 13.83 -12.74 5.18
C GLN A 25 12.30 -12.52 5.27
N SER A 26 11.83 -11.37 5.80
CA SER A 26 10.40 -11.08 6.00
C SER A 26 9.94 -9.75 5.42
N SER A 27 10.72 -9.13 4.52
CA SER A 27 10.38 -7.82 3.94
C SER A 27 9.14 -7.90 3.06
N THR A 28 7.98 -7.57 3.63
CA THR A 28 6.70 -7.51 2.93
C THR A 28 6.17 -6.08 2.87
N PRO A 29 5.43 -5.72 1.81
CA PRO A 29 4.89 -4.37 1.65
C PRO A 29 3.75 -4.08 2.63
N THR A 30 3.47 -2.80 2.84
CA THR A 30 2.25 -2.29 3.47
C THR A 30 1.22 -1.96 2.38
N ILE A 31 -0.04 -2.30 2.61
CA ILE A 31 -1.16 -1.91 1.74
C ILE A 31 -2.02 -0.84 2.42
N ILE A 32 -2.33 0.20 1.67
CA ILE A 32 -3.24 1.27 2.09
C ILE A 32 -4.46 1.22 1.17
N ILE A 33 -5.63 1.02 1.77
CA ILE A 33 -6.92 0.98 1.09
C ILE A 33 -7.65 2.26 1.47
N CYS A 34 -7.90 3.12 0.49
CA CYS A 34 -8.53 4.42 0.70
C CYS A 34 -9.53 4.75 -0.43
N PRO A 35 -10.44 5.72 -0.24
CA PRO A 35 -11.27 6.19 -1.34
C PRO A 35 -10.39 6.78 -2.47
N PRO A 36 -10.77 6.66 -3.77
CA PRO A 36 -9.91 7.04 -4.90
C PRO A 36 -9.39 8.48 -4.86
N CYS A 37 -10.15 9.41 -4.29
CA CYS A 37 -9.77 10.82 -4.14
C CYS A 37 -8.59 11.04 -3.19
N PHE A 38 -8.35 10.13 -2.23
CA PHE A 38 -7.26 10.25 -1.27
C PHE A 38 -5.94 9.67 -1.77
N ILE A 39 -5.93 8.91 -2.87
CA ILE A 39 -4.72 8.26 -3.39
C ILE A 39 -3.66 9.29 -3.81
N THR A 40 -4.07 10.39 -4.44
CA THR A 40 -3.17 11.50 -4.80
C THR A 40 -2.64 12.22 -3.57
N ASN A 41 -3.49 12.37 -2.55
CA ASN A 41 -3.12 13.01 -1.28
C ASN A 41 -2.07 12.16 -0.55
N TRP A 42 -2.33 10.86 -0.39
CA TRP A 42 -1.36 9.91 0.16
C TRP A 42 -0.02 9.94 -0.56
N LYS A 43 -0.01 9.96 -1.90
CA LYS A 43 1.26 10.12 -2.65
C LYS A 43 1.99 11.42 -2.32
N SER A 44 1.24 12.52 -2.25
CA SER A 44 1.81 13.83 -1.92
C SER A 44 2.38 13.83 -0.51
N ASP A 45 1.65 13.29 0.45
CA ASP A 45 2.07 13.28 1.86
C ASP A 45 3.24 12.35 2.10
N ILE A 46 3.27 11.17 1.46
CA ILE A 46 4.45 10.30 1.48
C ILE A 46 5.64 11.04 0.88
N SER A 47 5.49 11.71 -0.26
CA SER A 47 6.60 12.46 -0.87
C SER A 47 7.06 13.67 -0.03
N LYS A 48 6.17 14.28 0.75
CA LYS A 48 6.48 15.45 1.59
C LYS A 48 7.15 15.06 2.89
N HIS A 49 6.70 13.98 3.52
CA HIS A 49 7.10 13.58 4.87
C HIS A 49 8.12 12.42 4.89
N SER A 50 8.47 11.87 3.74
CA SER A 50 9.57 10.91 3.58
C SER A 50 10.76 11.57 2.91
N GLN A 51 11.98 11.19 3.30
CA GLN A 51 13.17 11.49 2.49
C GLN A 51 13.03 10.84 1.12
N ALA A 52 13.59 11.51 0.10
CA ALA A 52 13.56 11.02 -1.27
C ALA A 52 14.18 9.61 -1.36
N GLY A 53 13.40 8.64 -1.83
CA GLY A 53 13.83 7.25 -1.96
C GLY A 53 13.71 6.38 -0.70
N ALA A 54 13.35 6.94 0.46
CA ALA A 54 13.21 6.17 1.70
C ALA A 54 11.94 5.29 1.71
N LEU A 55 10.82 5.81 1.19
CA LEU A 55 9.58 5.07 1.01
C LEU A 55 9.14 5.15 -0.46
N GLN A 56 9.02 3.99 -1.10
CA GLN A 56 8.56 3.87 -2.48
C GLN A 56 7.11 3.38 -2.51
N ALA A 57 6.22 4.24 -3.00
CA ALA A 57 4.80 3.94 -3.11
C ALA A 57 4.39 3.62 -4.55
N LYS A 58 3.60 2.56 -4.74
CA LYS A 58 3.00 2.18 -6.02
C LYS A 58 1.49 2.15 -5.93
N THR A 59 0.84 2.62 -6.98
CA THR A 59 -0.62 2.54 -7.09
C THR A 59 -1.04 1.26 -7.78
N TYR A 60 -1.96 0.56 -7.14
CA TYR A 60 -2.69 -0.58 -7.63
C TYR A 60 -4.15 -0.15 -7.84
N LEU A 61 -4.45 0.30 -9.06
CA LEU A 61 -5.80 0.71 -9.47
C LEU A 61 -6.10 0.16 -10.86
N TYR A 62 -7.37 0.06 -11.22
CA TYR A 62 -7.76 -0.17 -12.60
C TYR A 62 -7.42 1.07 -13.46
N PRO A 63 -6.89 0.92 -14.69
CA PRO A 63 -6.55 -0.32 -15.41
C PRO A 63 -5.11 -0.80 -15.16
N THR A 64 -4.28 -0.02 -14.46
CA THR A 64 -2.84 -0.26 -14.33
C THR A 64 -2.48 -1.50 -13.52
N HIS A 65 -3.42 -2.03 -12.73
CA HIS A 65 -3.24 -3.25 -11.95
C HIS A 65 -2.81 -4.44 -12.83
N HIS A 66 -3.34 -4.62 -14.04
CA HIS A 66 -3.00 -5.78 -14.87
C HIS A 66 -1.50 -5.89 -15.21
N SER A 67 -0.75 -4.79 -15.14
CA SER A 67 0.69 -4.74 -15.38
C SER A 67 1.56 -5.11 -14.17
N LEU A 68 0.97 -5.25 -12.97
CA LEU A 68 1.70 -5.51 -11.73
C LEU A 68 1.70 -7.01 -11.41
N SER A 69 2.86 -7.65 -11.57
CA SER A 69 3.10 -9.01 -11.08
C SER A 69 3.29 -9.01 -9.57
N GLU A 70 3.08 -10.17 -8.93
CA GLU A 70 3.32 -10.36 -7.49
C GLU A 70 4.76 -9.96 -7.11
N ALA A 71 5.75 -10.41 -7.88
CA ALA A 71 7.15 -10.04 -7.71
C ALA A 71 7.42 -8.54 -7.89
N ASN A 72 6.63 -7.84 -8.71
CA ASN A 72 6.75 -6.38 -8.83
C ASN A 72 6.14 -5.66 -7.63
N ILE A 73 5.07 -6.18 -7.04
CA ILE A 73 4.42 -5.60 -5.87
C ILE A 73 5.34 -5.68 -4.64
N LEU A 74 6.02 -6.83 -4.44
CA LEU A 74 6.96 -7.06 -3.34
C LEU A 74 8.19 -6.14 -3.34
N LYS A 75 8.49 -5.46 -4.46
CA LYS A 75 9.61 -4.50 -4.55
C LYS A 75 9.29 -3.14 -3.94
N TRP A 76 8.02 -2.84 -3.73
CA TRP A 76 7.57 -1.57 -3.18
C TRP A 76 7.35 -1.69 -1.68
N ASP A 77 7.34 -0.54 -1.01
CA ASP A 77 7.08 -0.48 0.43
C ASP A 77 5.62 -0.27 0.73
N ILE A 78 4.99 0.52 -0.13
CA ILE A 78 3.62 0.96 0.04
C ILE A 78 2.86 0.66 -1.25
N VAL A 79 1.74 -0.02 -1.11
CA VAL A 79 0.79 -0.27 -2.19
C VAL A 79 -0.50 0.48 -1.90
N LEU A 80 -0.81 1.47 -2.73
CA LEU A 80 -2.02 2.28 -2.62
C LEU A 80 -3.11 1.67 -3.51
N THR A 81 -4.25 1.35 -2.94
CA THR A 81 -5.40 0.85 -3.68
C THR A 81 -6.71 1.45 -3.18
N SER A 82 -7.80 1.16 -3.88
CA SER A 82 -9.14 1.58 -3.50
C SER A 82 -10.04 0.41 -3.14
N TYR A 83 -11.01 0.67 -2.26
CA TYR A 83 -12.06 -0.29 -1.89
C TYR A 83 -12.76 -0.91 -3.10
N ASN A 84 -13.05 -0.09 -4.12
CA ASN A 84 -13.64 -0.55 -5.37
C ASN A 84 -12.74 -1.54 -6.10
N THR A 85 -11.43 -1.31 -6.14
CA THR A 85 -10.48 -2.19 -6.80
C THR A 85 -10.37 -3.53 -6.08
N ILE A 86 -10.31 -3.52 -4.74
CA ILE A 86 -10.31 -4.74 -3.92
C ILE A 86 -11.60 -5.53 -4.12
N THR A 87 -12.75 -4.87 -4.08
CA THR A 87 -14.06 -5.51 -4.25
C THR A 87 -14.21 -6.13 -5.63
N GLN A 88 -13.78 -5.44 -6.69
CA GLN A 88 -13.81 -5.99 -8.05
C GLN A 88 -12.87 -7.19 -8.18
N GLN A 89 -11.69 -7.12 -7.58
CA GLN A 89 -10.74 -8.22 -7.59
C GLN A 89 -11.32 -9.44 -6.86
N LEU A 90 -11.98 -9.25 -5.72
CA LEU A 90 -12.66 -10.31 -4.99
C LEU A 90 -13.81 -10.96 -5.79
N LYS A 91 -14.57 -10.17 -6.55
CA LYS A 91 -15.68 -10.67 -7.38
C LYS A 91 -15.22 -11.40 -8.65
N ARG A 92 -14.13 -10.93 -9.28
CA ARG A 92 -13.68 -11.43 -10.60
C ARG A 92 -12.69 -12.58 -10.50
N THR A 93 -12.02 -12.74 -9.37
CA THR A 93 -11.00 -13.77 -9.18
C THR A 93 -11.25 -14.52 -7.89
N ASN A 94 -11.11 -15.85 -7.91
CA ASN A 94 -11.03 -16.62 -6.68
C ASN A 94 -9.87 -16.06 -5.82
N THR A 95 -10.03 -16.06 -4.50
CA THR A 95 -8.99 -15.61 -3.57
C THR A 95 -7.63 -16.26 -3.85
N SER A 96 -7.63 -17.51 -4.32
CA SER A 96 -6.44 -18.28 -4.70
C SER A 96 -5.75 -17.84 -5.99
N THR A 97 -6.40 -17.05 -6.87
CA THR A 97 -5.82 -16.58 -8.14
C THR A 97 -5.53 -15.08 -8.16
N SER A 98 -6.06 -14.36 -7.18
CA SER A 98 -5.83 -12.93 -7.04
C SER A 98 -4.46 -12.60 -6.46
N ARG A 99 -3.69 -11.77 -7.18
CA ARG A 99 -2.34 -11.36 -6.79
C ARG A 99 -2.30 -10.64 -5.43
N ILE A 100 -3.25 -9.74 -5.19
CA ILE A 100 -3.31 -8.94 -3.95
C ILE A 100 -3.71 -9.77 -2.71
N PHE A 101 -4.41 -10.90 -2.91
CA PHE A 101 -4.84 -11.79 -1.83
C PHE A 101 -3.83 -12.90 -1.52
N LYS A 102 -2.82 -13.11 -2.37
CA LYS A 102 -1.72 -14.05 -2.13
C LYS A 102 -0.54 -13.46 -1.37
N ILE A 103 -0.39 -12.14 -1.44
CA ILE A 103 0.71 -11.44 -0.80
C ILE A 103 0.40 -11.32 0.69
N THR A 104 1.33 -11.74 1.54
CA THR A 104 1.31 -11.39 2.96
C THR A 104 1.70 -9.93 3.09
N TRP A 105 0.85 -9.14 3.73
CA TRP A 105 1.09 -7.72 3.97
C TRP A 105 1.68 -7.52 5.36
N GLN A 106 2.68 -6.64 5.48
CA GLN A 106 3.24 -6.26 6.77
C GLN A 106 2.19 -5.54 7.63
N CYS A 107 1.40 -4.70 6.99
CA CYS A 107 0.35 -3.90 7.60
C CYS A 107 -0.74 -3.62 6.55
N ILE A 108 -1.98 -3.57 7.02
CA ILE A 108 -3.15 -3.17 6.23
C ILE A 108 -3.72 -1.91 6.88
N ILE A 109 -3.71 -0.81 6.15
CA ILE A 109 -4.27 0.47 6.61
C ILE A 109 -5.56 0.72 5.83
N LEU A 110 -6.65 0.90 6.56
CA LEU A 110 -7.96 1.23 6.02
C LEU A 110 -8.25 2.70 6.34
N ASP A 111 -8.32 3.52 5.31
CA ASP A 111 -8.56 4.96 5.43
C ASP A 111 -10.03 5.29 5.15
N GLU A 112 -10.63 6.16 5.97
CA GLU A 112 -12.06 6.52 5.89
C GLU A 112 -13.01 5.30 5.93
N ALA A 113 -12.69 4.30 6.77
CA ALA A 113 -13.41 3.02 6.91
C ALA A 113 -14.63 3.07 7.85
N GLN A 114 -15.44 4.12 7.70
CA GLN A 114 -16.64 4.38 8.52
C GLN A 114 -17.86 3.55 8.12
#